data_AF-A0A1G1W6R7-F1
#
_entry.id   AF-A0A1G1W6R7-F1
#
_cell.length_a   1.000
_cell.length_b   1.000
_cell.length_c   1.000
_cell.angle_alpha   90.00
_cell.angle_beta   90.00
_cell.angle_gamma   90.00
#
_symmetry.space_group_name_H-M   'P 1'
#
loop_
_entity.id
_entity.type
_entity.pdbx_description
1 polymer ?
#
loop_
_entity_poly.entity_id
_entity_poly.type
_entity_poly.pdbx_seq_one_letter_code
_entity_poly.pdbx_strand_id
1 'polypeptide(L)'
;MGGDPRAFELFSSLPQTDSYISEITAFEILIGARSRRQAESVDRLLAVFKRLPVTPDITQTAASLSLKYPQIFDRKIAHTLFDSFIAATGIVKDLEIITLNIRYFTVLKEPALKIRILDEKAKKWV
;
A
#
# COMPACT_ATOMS: atom_id res chain seq x y z
N MET A 1 -6.72 -1.44 21.92
CA MET A 1 -6.37 -0.83 20.62
C MET A 1 -7.62 -0.21 20.07
N GLY A 2 -7.63 1.09 19.79
CA GLY A 2 -8.69 1.68 18.99
C GLY A 2 -8.32 1.48 17.53
N GLY A 3 -8.96 0.51 16.87
CA GLY A 3 -8.91 0.39 15.40
C GLY A 3 -10.08 1.18 14.81
N ASP A 4 -9.92 1.66 13.58
CA ASP A 4 -11.05 2.23 12.83
C ASP A 4 -12.04 1.10 12.52
N PRO A 5 -13.32 1.17 12.97
CA PRO A 5 -14.32 0.14 12.67
C PRO A 5 -14.46 -0.12 11.17
N ARG A 6 -14.28 0.91 10.33
CA ARG A 6 -14.35 0.80 8.87
C ARG A 6 -13.23 -0.07 8.30
N ALA A 7 -12.04 0.00 8.91
CA ALA A 7 -10.91 -0.85 8.52
C ALA A 7 -11.18 -2.31 8.88
N PHE A 8 -11.80 -2.57 10.03
CA PHE A 8 -12.20 -3.92 10.43
C PHE A 8 -13.27 -4.50 9.51
N GLU A 9 -14.31 -3.71 9.18
CA GLU A 9 -15.37 -4.11 8.26
C GLU A 9 -14.82 -4.41 6.87
N LEU A 10 -13.99 -3.50 6.32
CA LEU A 10 -13.32 -3.70 5.04
C LEU A 10 -12.49 -4.98 5.07
N PHE A 11 -11.61 -5.13 6.06
CA PHE A 11 -10.76 -6.31 6.17
C PHE A 11 -11.58 -7.60 6.25
N SER A 12 -12.67 -7.60 7.03
CA SER A 12 -13.57 -8.76 7.18
C SER A 12 -14.32 -9.11 5.89
N SER A 13 -14.54 -8.14 5.00
CA SER A 13 -15.20 -8.36 3.70
C SER A 13 -14.27 -8.95 2.63
N LEU A 14 -12.95 -8.83 2.81
CA LEU A 14 -11.97 -9.28 1.82
C LEU A 14 -11.71 -10.79 1.93
N PRO A 15 -11.37 -11.46 0.81
CA PRO A 15 -10.94 -12.86 0.84
C PRO A 15 -9.66 -13.01 1.70
N GLN A 16 -9.79 -13.66 2.84
CA GLN A 16 -8.68 -13.83 3.79
C GLN A 16 -7.55 -14.71 3.24
N THR A 17 -7.86 -15.61 2.29
CA THR A 17 -6.89 -16.53 1.70
C THR A 17 -6.01 -15.90 0.60
N ASP A 18 -6.38 -14.72 0.09
CA ASP A 18 -5.69 -13.99 -0.98
C ASP A 18 -5.49 -12.51 -0.67
N SER A 19 -5.14 -12.23 0.59
CA SER A 19 -4.75 -10.90 1.02
C SER A 19 -3.22 -10.76 1.03
N TYR A 20 -2.73 -9.73 0.37
CA TYR A 20 -1.30 -9.47 0.18
C TYR A 20 -0.89 -8.13 0.80
N ILE A 21 0.37 -8.03 1.19
CA ILE A 21 0.99 -6.76 1.56
C ILE A 21 2.37 -6.65 0.93
N SER A 22 2.71 -5.49 0.40
CA SER A 22 4.10 -5.24 -0.05
C SER A 22 5.04 -5.16 1.15
N GLU A 23 6.27 -5.66 1.00
CA GLU A 23 7.31 -5.48 2.03
C GLU A 23 7.57 -4.00 2.35
N ILE A 24 7.38 -3.10 1.38
CA ILE A 24 7.49 -1.65 1.59
C ILE A 24 6.40 -1.14 2.54
N THR A 25 5.13 -1.51 2.30
CA THR A 25 4.02 -1.13 3.18
C THR A 25 4.18 -1.74 4.57
N ALA A 26 4.61 -3.01 4.66
CA ALA A 26 4.88 -3.65 5.93
C ALA A 26 5.99 -2.92 6.72
N PHE A 27 7.06 -2.52 6.04
CA PHE A 27 8.12 -1.71 6.60
C PHE A 27 7.60 -0.36 7.12
N GLU A 28 6.83 0.38 6.33
CA GLU A 28 6.26 1.69 6.72
C GLU A 28 5.39 1.59 7.98
N ILE A 29 4.54 0.56 8.06
CA ILE A 29 3.67 0.35 9.23
C ILE A 29 4.49 -0.01 10.47
N LEU A 30 5.52 -0.84 10.33
CA LEU A 30 6.39 -1.25 11.45
C LEU A 30 7.20 -0.07 11.99
N ILE A 31 7.81 0.75 11.13
CA ILE A 31 8.57 1.94 11.56
C ILE A 31 7.66 3.02 12.16
N GLY A 32 6.38 3.05 11.78
CA GLY A 32 5.37 3.95 12.33
C GLY A 32 4.91 3.58 13.76
N ALA A 33 5.32 2.41 14.27
CA ALA A 33 4.99 2.01 15.63
C ALA A 33 5.71 2.88 16.67
N ARG A 34 4.94 3.43 17.61
CA ARG A 34 5.41 4.36 18.66
C ARG A 34 6.01 3.66 19.87
N SER A 35 5.92 2.33 19.92
CA SER A 35 6.48 1.51 21.00
C SER A 35 6.73 0.09 20.54
N ARG A 36 7.64 -0.62 21.22
CA ARG A 36 7.91 -2.04 20.98
C ARG A 36 6.64 -2.91 21.07
N ARG A 37 5.79 -2.66 22.08
CA ARG A 37 4.52 -3.36 22.25
C ARG A 37 3.58 -3.14 21.06
N GLN A 38 3.56 -1.93 20.52
CA GLN A 38 2.78 -1.64 19.31
C GLN A 38 3.39 -2.35 18.10
N ALA A 39 4.71 -2.32 17.94
CA ALA A 39 5.40 -3.01 16.85
C ALA A 39 5.12 -4.51 16.84
N GLU A 40 5.21 -5.18 18.00
CA GLU A 40 4.87 -6.62 18.14
C GLU A 40 3.40 -6.91 17.78
N SER A 41 2.50 -5.97 18.05
CA SER A 41 1.08 -6.14 17.73
C SER A 41 0.79 -5.92 16.26
N VAL A 42 1.45 -4.93 15.65
CA VAL A 42 1.44 -4.68 14.21
C VAL A 42 2.00 -5.90 13.49
N ASP A 43 3.16 -6.41 13.92
CA ASP A 43 3.80 -7.56 13.27
C ASP A 43 2.90 -8.79 13.24
N ARG A 44 2.20 -9.09 14.35
CA ARG A 44 1.18 -10.14 14.40
C ARG A 44 0.02 -9.91 13.43
N LEU A 45 -0.43 -8.68 13.25
CA LEU A 45 -1.47 -8.35 12.25
C LEU A 45 -0.93 -8.55 10.83
N LEU A 46 0.30 -8.09 10.56
CA LEU A 46 0.93 -8.21 9.25
C LEU A 46 1.18 -9.67 8.84
N ALA A 47 1.36 -10.57 9.82
CA ALA A 47 1.53 -12.00 9.58
C ALA A 47 0.30 -12.69 8.94
N VAL A 48 -0.86 -12.03 8.93
CA VAL A 48 -2.07 -12.54 8.25
C VAL A 48 -1.98 -12.38 6.72
N PHE A 49 -1.13 -11.46 6.24
CA PHE A 49 -0.98 -11.18 4.81
C PHE A 49 0.18 -11.97 4.19
N LYS A 50 0.01 -12.38 2.94
CA LYS A 50 1.13 -12.87 2.12
C LYS A 50 2.04 -11.69 1.77
N ARG A 51 3.27 -11.69 2.30
CA ARG A 51 4.27 -10.64 2.06
C ARG A 51 4.86 -10.75 0.65
N LEU A 52 4.81 -9.65 -0.09
CA LEU A 52 5.35 -9.54 -1.44
C LEU A 52 6.74 -8.89 -1.38
N PRO A 53 7.82 -9.64 -1.64
CA PRO A 53 9.17 -9.10 -1.59
C PRO A 53 9.43 -8.14 -2.73
N VAL A 54 10.32 -7.18 -2.51
CA VAL A 54 10.86 -6.33 -3.58
C VAL A 54 11.74 -7.20 -4.48
N THR A 55 11.43 -7.21 -5.77
CA THR A 55 12.15 -7.97 -6.80
C THR A 55 12.81 -7.01 -7.79
N PRO A 56 13.74 -7.50 -8.64
CA PRO A 56 14.31 -6.69 -9.71
C PRO A 56 13.25 -6.05 -10.62
N ASP A 57 12.22 -6.81 -11.01
CA ASP A 57 11.13 -6.32 -11.86
C ASP A 57 10.37 -5.18 -11.18
N ILE A 58 10.03 -5.33 -9.89
CA ILE A 58 9.37 -4.27 -9.11
C ILE A 58 10.25 -3.02 -9.05
N THR A 59 11.56 -3.17 -8.83
CA THR A 59 12.49 -2.04 -8.76
C THR A 59 12.60 -1.32 -10.11
N GLN A 60 12.68 -2.06 -11.21
CA GLN A 60 12.73 -1.50 -12.56
C GLN A 60 11.43 -0.76 -12.90
N THR A 61 10.27 -1.35 -12.59
CA THR A 61 8.97 -0.72 -12.78
C THR A 61 8.83 0.54 -11.91
N ALA A 62 9.25 0.51 -10.65
CA ALA A 62 9.22 1.67 -9.76
C ALA A 62 10.10 2.83 -10.27
N ALA A 63 11.30 2.51 -10.78
CA ALA A 63 12.18 3.49 -11.40
C ALA A 63 11.56 4.11 -12.66
N SER A 64 10.93 3.28 -13.51
CA SER A 64 10.21 3.73 -14.70
C SER A 64 9.05 4.66 -14.34
N LEU A 65 8.23 4.30 -13.35
CA LEU A 65 7.15 5.15 -12.83
C LEU A 65 7.69 6.48 -12.30
N SER A 66 8.78 6.45 -11.54
CA SER A 66 9.43 7.65 -10.99
C SER A 66 10.11 8.54 -12.04
N LEU A 67 10.42 8.00 -13.22
CA LEU A 67 10.87 8.77 -14.39
C LEU A 67 9.70 9.37 -15.16
N LYS A 68 8.61 8.60 -15.30
CA LYS A 68 7.42 8.96 -16.09
C LYS A 68 6.52 9.96 -15.36
N TYR A 69 6.43 9.87 -14.04
CA TYR A 69 5.54 10.68 -13.20
C TYR A 69 6.30 11.38 -12.05
N PRO A 70 7.33 12.21 -12.33
CA PRO A 70 8.17 12.83 -11.29
C PRO A 70 7.40 13.78 -10.35
N GLN A 71 6.25 14.30 -10.78
CA GLN A 71 5.35 15.14 -9.96
C GLN A 71 4.52 14.33 -8.95
N ILE A 72 4.40 13.01 -9.16
CA ILE A 72 3.69 12.10 -8.27
C ILE A 72 4.71 11.40 -7.37
N PHE A 73 5.77 10.87 -7.98
CA PHE A 73 6.83 10.11 -7.32
C PHE A 73 8.11 10.97 -7.24
N ASP A 74 8.07 12.01 -6.40
CA ASP A 74 9.24 12.88 -6.21
C ASP A 74 10.36 12.10 -5.51
N ARG A 75 11.53 12.05 -6.14
CA ARG A 75 12.71 11.33 -5.63
C ARG A 75 13.35 12.00 -4.42
N LYS A 76 13.03 13.26 -4.17
CA LYS A 76 13.52 14.03 -3.02
C LYS A 76 12.66 13.79 -1.77
N ILE A 77 11.52 13.13 -1.93
CA ILE A 77 10.54 12.92 -0.88
C ILE A 77 10.42 11.42 -0.64
N ALA A 78 10.79 10.96 0.56
CA ALA A 78 10.91 9.54 0.86
C ALA A 78 9.59 8.77 0.73
N HIS A 79 8.46 9.34 1.19
CA HIS A 79 7.16 8.65 1.13
C HIS A 79 6.67 8.48 -0.31
N THR A 80 6.90 9.45 -1.18
CA THR A 80 6.54 9.32 -2.60
C THR A 80 7.42 8.32 -3.33
N LEU A 81 8.66 8.11 -2.87
CA LEU A 81 9.49 7.02 -3.38
C LEU A 81 8.89 5.66 -2.99
N PHE A 82 8.45 5.47 -1.74
CA PHE A 82 7.78 4.23 -1.31
C PHE A 82 6.45 3.99 -2.06
N ASP A 83 5.65 5.04 -2.28
CA ASP A 83 4.44 4.97 -3.11
C ASP A 83 4.74 4.40 -4.52
N SER A 84 5.91 4.72 -5.11
CA SER A 84 6.31 4.19 -6.42
C SER A 84 6.56 2.69 -6.41
N PHE A 85 7.13 2.14 -5.32
CA PHE A 85 7.33 0.70 -5.15
C PHE A 85 6.01 -0.03 -4.90
N ILE A 86 5.09 0.59 -4.16
CA ILE A 86 3.76 0.03 -3.92
C ILE A 86 2.98 -0.05 -5.24
N ALA A 87 2.98 1.02 -6.03
CA ALA A 87 2.40 1.05 -7.37
C ALA A 87 3.02 -0.02 -8.29
N ALA A 88 4.35 -0.10 -8.33
CA ALA A 88 5.06 -1.09 -9.12
C ALA A 88 4.74 -2.54 -8.70
N THR A 89 4.57 -2.78 -7.39
CA THR A 89 4.17 -4.09 -6.87
C THR A 89 2.79 -4.49 -7.39
N GLY A 90 1.82 -3.56 -7.39
CA GLY A 90 0.49 -3.81 -7.95
C GLY A 90 0.54 -4.16 -9.43
N ILE A 91 1.33 -3.44 -10.22
CA ILE A 91 1.50 -3.70 -11.66
C ILE A 91 2.15 -5.07 -11.91
N VAL A 92 3.31 -5.33 -11.31
CA VAL A 92 4.10 -6.54 -11.56
C VAL A 92 3.37 -7.81 -11.10
N LYS A 93 2.56 -7.71 -10.05
CA LYS A 93 1.78 -8.84 -9.51
C LYS A 93 0.35 -8.90 -10.05
N ASP A 94 -0.04 -7.96 -10.90
CA ASP A 94 -1.40 -7.82 -11.45
C ASP A 94 -2.51 -7.71 -10.37
N LEU A 95 -2.17 -7.08 -9.23
CA LEU A 95 -3.04 -6.95 -8.06
C LEU A 95 -3.70 -5.57 -7.97
N GLU A 96 -4.93 -5.53 -7.45
CA GLU A 96 -5.63 -4.29 -7.11
C GLU A 96 -5.07 -3.69 -5.81
N ILE A 97 -4.73 -2.40 -5.84
CA ILE A 97 -4.31 -1.65 -4.66
C ILE A 97 -5.53 -0.99 -4.02
N ILE A 98 -5.81 -1.31 -2.76
CA ILE A 98 -6.83 -0.63 -1.96
C ILE A 98 -6.13 0.44 -1.11
N THR A 99 -6.52 1.72 -1.26
CA THR A 99 -5.80 2.83 -0.62
C THR A 99 -6.68 3.99 -0.22
N LEU A 100 -6.32 4.65 0.89
CA LEU A 100 -6.82 5.97 1.30
C LEU A 100 -5.98 7.12 0.70
N ASN A 101 -4.90 6.82 -0.02
CA ASN A 101 -4.01 7.82 -0.60
C ASN A 101 -4.60 8.41 -1.90
N ILE A 102 -5.67 9.18 -1.74
CA ILE A 102 -6.43 9.80 -2.86
C ILE A 102 -5.52 10.74 -3.67
N ARG A 103 -4.64 11.50 -3.01
CA ARG A 103 -3.87 12.58 -3.66
C ARG A 103 -2.94 12.08 -4.76
N TYR A 104 -2.21 11.00 -4.52
CA TYR A 104 -1.21 10.52 -5.47
C TYR A 104 -1.82 9.56 -6.51
N PHE A 105 -2.71 8.67 -6.08
CA PHE A 105 -3.24 7.63 -6.95
C PHE A 105 -4.39 8.09 -7.87
N THR A 106 -5.12 9.16 -7.55
CA THR A 106 -6.19 9.68 -8.44
C THR A 106 -5.64 10.33 -9.71
N VAL A 107 -4.47 10.96 -9.63
CA VAL A 107 -3.84 11.66 -10.76
C VAL A 107 -2.91 10.76 -11.58
N LEU A 108 -2.57 9.59 -11.04
CA LEU A 108 -1.73 8.60 -11.71
C LEU A 108 -2.52 7.89 -12.81
N LYS A 109 -2.26 8.25 -14.06
CA LYS A 109 -2.88 7.64 -15.24
C LYS A 109 -1.98 6.56 -15.82
N GLU A 110 -1.72 5.50 -15.05
CA GLU A 110 -0.98 4.32 -15.50
C GLU A 110 -1.97 3.17 -15.82
N PRO A 111 -2.19 2.82 -17.10
CA PRO A 111 -3.21 1.84 -17.47
C PRO A 111 -3.03 0.46 -16.85
N ALA A 112 -1.80 0.04 -16.57
CA ALA A 112 -1.51 -1.26 -15.97
C ALA A 112 -1.82 -1.33 -14.46
N LEU A 113 -2.11 -0.19 -13.83
CA LEU A 113 -2.29 -0.11 -12.39
C LEU A 113 -3.77 -0.15 -12.01
N LYS A 114 -4.17 -1.21 -11.29
CA LYS A 114 -5.52 -1.40 -10.75
C LYS A 114 -5.61 -0.78 -9.36
N ILE A 115 -6.48 0.22 -9.15
CA ILE A 115 -6.60 0.92 -7.87
C ILE A 115 -8.08 1.03 -7.47
N ARG A 116 -8.36 0.70 -6.21
CA ARG A 116 -9.59 1.04 -5.50
C ARG A 116 -9.30 2.10 -4.45
N ILE A 117 -9.77 3.32 -4.71
CA ILE A 117 -9.64 4.43 -3.78
C ILE A 117 -10.76 4.37 -2.76
N LEU A 118 -10.41 4.40 -1.48
CA LEU A 118 -11.34 4.54 -0.37
C LEU A 118 -11.57 6.03 -0.07
N ASP A 119 -12.83 6.42 0.12
CA ASP A 119 -13.16 7.76 0.59
C ASP A 119 -13.00 7.81 2.12
N GLU A 120 -12.02 8.58 2.58
CA GLU A 120 -11.76 8.79 4.01
C GLU A 120 -12.97 9.38 4.75
N LYS A 121 -13.82 10.13 4.06
CA LYS A 121 -15.02 10.76 4.65
C LYS A 121 -16.26 9.88 4.60
N ALA A 122 -16.20 8.75 3.89
CA ALA A 122 -17.33 7.84 3.80
C ALA A 122 -17.63 7.20 5.17
N LYS A 123 -18.93 7.04 5.45
CA LYS A 123 -19.42 6.37 6.66
C LYS A 123 -19.09 4.87 6.66
N LYS A 124 -18.92 4.28 5.49
CA LYS A 124 -18.54 2.88 5.25
C LYS A 124 -17.63 2.78 4.04
N TRP A 125 -16.73 1.79 4.04
CA TRP A 125 -15.87 1.46 2.90
C TRP A 125 -16.36 0.24 2.11
N VAL A 126 -17.33 -0.48 2.67
CA VAL A 126 -17.98 -1.68 2.12
C VAL A 126 -19.47 -1.69 2.44
#